data_AF-A0AB73BDF3-F1
#
_entry.id   AF-A0AB73BDF3-F1
#
_cell.length_a   1.000
_cell.length_b   1.000
_cell.length_c   1.000
_cell.angle_alpha   90.00
_cell.angle_beta   90.00
_cell.angle_gamma   90.00
#
_symmetry.space_group_name_H-M   'P 1'
#
loop_
_entity.id
_entity.type
_entity.pdbx_description
1 polymer ?
#
loop_
_entity_poly.entity_id
_entity_poly.type
_entity_poly.pdbx_seq_one_letter_code
_entity_poly.pdbx_strand_id
1 'polypeptide(L)'
;MKLFFILLLSINSFKTLAVEVVIHNLNSLSSSGQRTVSTWVNQSVEKTQNTLGPLKQSTLPIYLKPQYFAFEPVPWATVKRNNPDGLELHIDRYASLKAFTKDWTLYHELSHLYLPLFPYSGFWLSEGFASYMQNVIMRDSGIITQPQFVQRLNAGFDRARLQTKTKTQPLNKLSADMWKQRAQQRVYWTGAAFFAQADLALQKQGQTLASVIKAYQLCCRPARSNAKMFIKELDKQSRSSVFSTLYAQYNNRTDFPNITKAQINQL
;
A
#
# COMPACT_ATOMS: atom_id res chain seq x y z
N MET A 1 11.53 35.17 -50.74
CA MET A 1 10.82 33.90 -50.48
C MET A 1 10.90 33.64 -48.97
N LYS A 2 9.83 33.90 -48.21
CA LYS A 2 9.82 33.77 -46.74
C LYS A 2 9.52 32.32 -46.37
N LEU A 3 10.48 31.61 -45.76
CA LEU A 3 10.23 30.28 -45.19
C LEU A 3 9.46 30.43 -43.87
N PHE A 4 8.24 29.89 -43.84
CA PHE A 4 7.46 29.70 -42.62
C PHE A 4 7.93 28.43 -41.92
N PHE A 5 8.46 28.56 -40.70
CA PHE A 5 8.76 27.43 -39.83
C PHE A 5 7.49 27.08 -39.04
N ILE A 6 6.85 25.96 -39.37
CA ILE A 6 5.69 25.45 -38.63
C ILE A 6 6.21 24.60 -37.47
N LEU A 7 6.02 25.09 -36.25
CA LEU A 7 6.32 24.37 -35.02
C LEU A 7 5.22 23.33 -34.77
N LEU A 8 5.52 22.06 -35.03
CA LEU A 8 4.64 20.93 -34.71
C LEU A 8 4.68 20.63 -33.21
N LEU A 9 3.71 21.17 -32.47
CA LEU A 9 3.40 20.78 -31.09
C LEU A 9 2.87 19.35 -31.09
N SER A 10 3.74 18.40 -30.74
CA SER A 10 3.39 17.00 -30.55
C SER A 10 2.66 16.84 -29.21
N ILE A 11 1.33 16.81 -29.25
CA ILE A 11 0.52 16.47 -28.08
C ILE A 11 0.58 14.96 -27.90
N ASN A 12 1.52 14.48 -27.08
CA ASN A 12 1.54 13.09 -26.64
C ASN A 12 0.37 12.87 -25.66
N SER A 13 -0.78 12.46 -26.21
CA SER A 13 -1.89 11.93 -25.45
C SER A 13 -1.48 10.59 -24.86
N PHE A 14 -0.90 10.58 -23.65
CA PHE A 14 -0.73 9.36 -22.87
C PHE A 14 -2.12 8.80 -22.55
N LYS A 15 -2.60 7.85 -23.35
CA LYS A 15 -3.70 6.97 -22.96
C LYS A 15 -3.18 6.10 -21.81
N THR A 16 -3.36 6.55 -20.58
CA THR A 16 -3.31 5.66 -19.42
C THR A 16 -4.45 4.67 -19.57
N LEU A 17 -4.15 3.47 -20.09
CA LEU A 17 -5.13 2.38 -20.09
C LEU A 17 -5.49 2.09 -18.63
N ALA A 18 -6.77 2.22 -18.29
CA ALA A 18 -7.28 1.80 -17.00
C ALA A 18 -6.98 0.31 -16.80
N VAL A 19 -6.65 -0.11 -15.58
CA VAL A 19 -6.42 -1.51 -15.29
C VAL A 19 -7.73 -2.27 -15.44
N GLU A 20 -7.73 -3.33 -16.25
CA GLU A 20 -8.87 -4.22 -16.39
C GLU A 20 -8.94 -5.15 -15.18
N VAL A 21 -9.98 -5.00 -14.35
CA VAL A 21 -10.19 -5.87 -13.19
C VAL A 21 -10.95 -7.12 -13.61
N VAL A 22 -10.34 -8.29 -13.40
CA VAL A 22 -10.93 -9.59 -13.76
C VAL A 22 -11.25 -10.37 -12.49
N ILE A 23 -12.53 -10.49 -12.16
CA ILE A 23 -12.98 -11.12 -10.91
C ILE A 23 -13.36 -12.59 -11.16
N HIS A 24 -12.52 -13.51 -10.72
CA HIS A 24 -12.75 -14.94 -10.76
C HIS A 24 -13.69 -15.41 -9.63
N ASN A 25 -14.49 -16.44 -9.91
CA ASN A 25 -15.50 -17.03 -9.01
C ASN A 25 -16.62 -16.07 -8.58
N LEU A 26 -16.83 -14.97 -9.30
CA LEU A 26 -17.90 -14.02 -9.01
C LEU A 26 -19.29 -14.69 -9.08
N ASN A 27 -19.48 -15.59 -10.06
CA ASN A 27 -20.69 -16.39 -10.26
C ASN A 27 -21.10 -17.28 -9.07
N SER A 28 -20.20 -17.51 -8.11
CA SER A 28 -20.54 -18.25 -6.89
C SER A 28 -21.42 -17.46 -5.91
N LEU A 29 -21.58 -16.14 -6.13
CA LEU A 29 -22.46 -15.25 -5.36
C LEU A 29 -23.85 -15.13 -5.99
N SER A 30 -24.83 -14.68 -5.19
CA SER A 30 -26.15 -14.28 -5.72
C SER A 30 -26.03 -13.08 -6.66
N SER A 31 -27.01 -12.83 -7.52
CA SER A 31 -26.97 -11.70 -8.47
C SER A 31 -26.80 -10.34 -7.78
N SER A 32 -27.36 -10.15 -6.58
CA SER A 32 -27.13 -8.95 -5.77
C SER A 32 -25.70 -8.90 -5.23
N GLY A 33 -25.19 -10.01 -4.69
CA GLY A 33 -23.80 -10.13 -4.22
C GLY A 33 -22.78 -9.88 -5.32
N GLN A 34 -23.03 -10.37 -6.54
CA GLN A 34 -22.17 -10.11 -7.71
C GLN A 34 -22.06 -8.62 -8.01
N ARG A 35 -23.18 -7.88 -8.00
CA ARG A 35 -23.19 -6.43 -8.18
C ARG A 35 -22.45 -5.72 -7.04
N THR A 36 -22.74 -6.09 -5.79
CA THR A 36 -22.09 -5.49 -4.62
C THR A 36 -20.57 -5.67 -4.66
N VAL A 37 -20.08 -6.88 -4.89
CA VAL A 37 -18.65 -7.18 -4.90
C VAL A 37 -17.96 -6.55 -6.11
N SER A 38 -18.58 -6.58 -7.30
CA SER A 38 -18.02 -5.91 -8.47
C SER A 38 -17.89 -4.40 -8.27
N THR A 39 -18.92 -3.76 -7.72
CA THR A 39 -18.88 -2.32 -7.41
C THR A 39 -17.80 -2.03 -6.37
N TRP A 40 -17.74 -2.81 -5.29
CA TRP A 40 -16.75 -2.61 -4.23
C TRP A 40 -15.31 -2.75 -4.74
N VAL A 41 -15.01 -3.82 -5.48
CA VAL A 41 -13.65 -4.07 -5.99
C VAL A 41 -13.23 -2.95 -6.95
N ASN A 42 -14.08 -2.60 -7.91
CA ASN A 42 -13.76 -1.55 -8.88
C ASN A 42 -13.56 -0.19 -8.20
N GLN A 43 -14.45 0.20 -7.27
CA GLN A 43 -14.29 1.44 -6.51
C GLN A 43 -13.02 1.45 -5.66
N SER A 44 -12.64 0.31 -5.08
CA SER A 44 -11.43 0.22 -4.26
C SER A 44 -10.16 0.37 -5.10
N VAL A 45 -10.13 -0.28 -6.28
CA VAL A 45 -9.05 -0.14 -7.26
C VAL A 45 -8.93 1.30 -7.76
N GLU A 46 -10.05 1.93 -8.15
CA GLU A 46 -10.08 3.32 -8.59
C GLU A 46 -9.56 4.26 -7.50
N LYS A 47 -10.04 4.13 -6.26
CA LYS A 47 -9.59 4.92 -5.10
C LYS A 47 -8.09 4.76 -4.85
N THR A 48 -7.58 3.54 -4.90
CA THR A 48 -6.13 3.29 -4.76
C THR A 48 -5.35 3.95 -5.90
N GLN A 49 -5.81 3.86 -7.15
CA GLN A 49 -5.14 4.47 -8.30
C GLN A 49 -5.20 6.00 -8.27
N ASN A 50 -6.25 6.60 -7.71
CA ASN A 50 -6.35 8.04 -7.52
C ASN A 50 -5.26 8.54 -6.56
N THR A 51 -4.94 7.79 -5.51
CA THR A 51 -3.86 8.11 -4.56
C THR A 51 -2.48 7.76 -5.11
N LEU A 52 -2.26 6.53 -5.58
CA LEU A 52 -0.92 5.99 -5.90
C LEU A 52 -0.56 6.01 -7.39
N GLY A 53 -1.47 6.45 -8.26
CA GLY A 53 -1.33 6.37 -9.70
C GLY A 53 -1.68 4.99 -10.28
N PRO A 54 -1.61 4.82 -11.60
CA PRO A 54 -1.98 3.57 -12.25
C PRO A 54 -1.02 2.42 -11.89
N LEU A 55 -1.55 1.21 -11.84
CA LEU A 55 -0.72 0.01 -11.75
C LEU A 55 0.09 -0.17 -13.03
N LYS A 56 1.31 -0.69 -12.91
CA LYS A 56 2.16 -1.02 -14.07
C LYS A 56 1.55 -2.10 -14.99
N GLN A 57 0.72 -2.98 -14.45
CA GLN A 57 0.03 -4.03 -15.20
C GLN A 57 -1.28 -3.53 -15.80
N SER A 58 -1.65 -4.06 -16.97
CA SER A 58 -2.91 -3.73 -17.66
C SER A 58 -4.12 -4.49 -17.11
N THR A 59 -3.90 -5.60 -16.42
CA THR A 59 -4.98 -6.48 -15.92
C THR A 59 -4.72 -6.82 -14.46
N LEU A 60 -5.76 -6.84 -13.63
CA LEU A 60 -5.72 -7.23 -12.22
C LEU A 60 -6.67 -8.42 -11.96
N PRO A 61 -6.16 -9.66 -11.91
CA PRO A 61 -6.96 -10.81 -11.52
C PRO A 61 -7.26 -10.80 -10.02
N ILE A 62 -8.53 -10.96 -9.66
CA ILE A 62 -9.04 -11.07 -8.30
C ILE A 62 -9.71 -12.43 -8.13
N TYR A 63 -9.21 -13.27 -7.24
CA TYR A 63 -9.73 -14.60 -6.95
C TYR A 63 -10.61 -14.57 -5.70
N LEU A 64 -11.93 -14.67 -5.88
CA LEU A 64 -12.85 -14.69 -4.75
C LEU A 64 -12.93 -16.07 -4.09
N LYS A 65 -12.99 -16.05 -2.76
CA LYS A 65 -13.26 -17.18 -1.87
C LYS A 65 -14.39 -16.81 -0.91
N PRO A 66 -15.66 -16.76 -1.37
CA PRO A 66 -16.77 -16.35 -0.52
C PRO A 66 -16.98 -17.32 0.64
N GLN A 67 -17.15 -16.77 1.84
CA GLN A 67 -17.40 -17.49 3.08
C GLN A 67 -18.88 -17.34 3.45
N TYR A 68 -19.50 -18.43 3.91
CA TYR A 68 -20.86 -18.41 4.44
C TYR A 68 -20.95 -17.77 5.83
N PHE A 69 -19.92 -17.97 6.64
CA PHE A 69 -19.80 -17.43 7.98
C PHE A 69 -18.47 -16.69 8.10
N ALA A 70 -18.53 -15.39 8.30
CA ALA A 70 -17.37 -14.54 8.55
C ALA A 70 -17.77 -13.42 9.52
N PHE A 71 -16.84 -13.02 10.38
CA PHE A 71 -17.06 -11.97 11.37
C PHE A 71 -16.64 -10.58 10.89
N GLU A 72 -15.97 -10.52 9.73
CA GLU A 72 -15.48 -9.31 9.08
C GLU A 72 -15.85 -9.36 7.59
N PRO A 73 -15.99 -8.22 6.89
CA PRO A 73 -16.28 -8.20 5.46
C PRO A 73 -15.21 -8.94 4.63
N VAL A 74 -13.93 -8.78 5.00
CA VAL A 74 -12.80 -9.45 4.36
C VAL A 74 -11.90 -10.07 5.43
N PRO A 75 -12.24 -11.25 5.99
CA PRO A 75 -11.48 -11.85 7.10
C PRO A 75 -10.04 -12.22 6.74
N TRP A 76 -9.75 -12.41 5.46
CA TRP A 76 -8.40 -12.71 4.99
C TRP A 76 -8.23 -12.36 3.52
N ALA A 77 -7.04 -11.92 3.16
CA ALA A 77 -6.66 -11.70 1.79
C ALA A 77 -5.15 -11.90 1.63
N THR A 78 -4.71 -12.03 0.38
CA THR A 78 -3.28 -12.10 0.07
C THR A 78 -3.00 -11.71 -1.39
N VAL A 79 -1.81 -11.15 -1.63
CA VAL A 79 -1.28 -10.97 -2.98
C VAL A 79 -0.82 -12.30 -3.58
N LYS A 80 -1.26 -12.59 -4.81
CA LYS A 80 -0.74 -13.65 -5.68
C LYS A 80 0.31 -13.06 -6.63
N ARG A 81 1.59 -13.34 -6.38
CA ARG A 81 2.71 -12.84 -7.19
C ARG A 81 2.93 -13.69 -8.46
N ASN A 82 2.04 -13.54 -9.43
CA ASN A 82 2.05 -14.23 -10.73
C ASN A 82 2.43 -13.26 -11.88
N ASN A 83 2.18 -13.64 -13.14
CA ASN A 83 2.29 -12.74 -14.29
C ASN A 83 0.92 -12.62 -15.00
N PRO A 84 0.10 -11.59 -14.73
CA PRO A 84 0.34 -10.45 -13.82
C PRO A 84 0.15 -10.80 -12.33
N ASP A 85 0.53 -9.88 -11.42
CA ASP A 85 0.18 -9.98 -10.00
C ASP A 85 -1.35 -9.95 -9.84
N GLY A 86 -1.88 -10.64 -8.84
CA GLY A 86 -3.31 -10.67 -8.51
C GLY A 86 -3.57 -10.65 -7.01
N LEU A 87 -4.84 -10.68 -6.62
CA LEU A 87 -5.25 -10.78 -5.22
C LEU A 87 -6.16 -11.99 -5.01
N GLU A 88 -6.07 -12.64 -3.86
CA GLU A 88 -7.08 -13.60 -3.39
C GLU A 88 -7.80 -13.00 -2.19
N LEU A 89 -9.14 -12.99 -2.23
CA LEU A 89 -9.98 -12.34 -1.24
C LEU A 89 -10.94 -13.37 -0.64
N HIS A 90 -10.82 -13.62 0.66
CA HIS A 90 -11.84 -14.34 1.41
C HIS A 90 -12.81 -13.29 1.95
N ILE A 91 -14.08 -13.40 1.57
CA ILE A 91 -15.08 -12.37 1.84
C ILE A 91 -16.31 -12.94 2.54
N ASP A 92 -16.93 -12.16 3.41
CA ASP A 92 -18.31 -12.41 3.81
C ASP A 92 -19.23 -12.22 2.60
N ARG A 93 -19.84 -13.30 2.13
CA ARG A 93 -20.69 -13.28 0.94
C ARG A 93 -21.98 -12.45 1.12
N TYR A 94 -22.32 -12.09 2.36
CA TYR A 94 -23.52 -11.32 2.71
C TYR A 94 -23.22 -9.88 3.15
N ALA A 95 -21.95 -9.47 3.19
CA ALA A 95 -21.59 -8.13 3.60
C ALA A 95 -22.16 -7.07 2.63
N SER A 96 -22.66 -5.98 3.20
CA SER A 96 -23.15 -4.85 2.43
C SER A 96 -22.01 -4.11 1.73
N LEU A 97 -22.32 -3.39 0.65
CA LEU A 97 -21.34 -2.51 -0.02
C LEU A 97 -20.68 -1.54 0.97
N LYS A 98 -21.46 -0.94 1.88
CA LYS A 98 -20.95 -0.02 2.91
C LYS A 98 -19.96 -0.71 3.87
N ALA A 99 -20.22 -1.97 4.24
CA ALA A 99 -19.33 -2.73 5.10
C ALA A 99 -18.00 -3.00 4.38
N PHE A 100 -18.06 -3.47 3.13
CA PHE A 100 -16.90 -3.67 2.28
C PHE A 100 -16.09 -2.39 2.03
N THR A 101 -16.75 -1.25 1.71
CA THR A 101 -16.06 0.02 1.47
C THR A 101 -15.31 0.52 2.70
N LYS A 102 -15.82 0.25 3.91
CA LYS A 102 -15.18 0.62 5.18
C LYS A 102 -14.09 -0.35 5.62
N ASP A 103 -14.07 -1.55 5.06
CA ASP A 103 -13.03 -2.53 5.32
C ASP A 103 -11.69 -2.06 4.76
N TRP A 104 -10.61 -2.31 5.48
CA TRP A 104 -9.27 -1.81 5.13
C TRP A 104 -8.47 -2.81 4.28
N THR A 105 -8.87 -4.08 4.27
CA THR A 105 -8.07 -5.20 3.80
C THR A 105 -7.76 -5.10 2.31
N LEU A 106 -8.75 -4.75 1.48
CA LEU A 106 -8.51 -4.62 0.05
C LEU A 106 -7.55 -3.45 -0.26
N TYR A 107 -7.64 -2.32 0.45
CA TYR A 107 -6.69 -1.21 0.27
C TYR A 107 -5.26 -1.59 0.71
N HIS A 108 -5.12 -2.43 1.72
CA HIS A 108 -3.83 -2.99 2.15
C HIS A 108 -3.22 -3.88 1.06
N GLU A 109 -3.99 -4.85 0.57
CA GLU A 109 -3.52 -5.77 -0.48
C GLU A 109 -3.19 -5.06 -1.79
N LEU A 110 -4.02 -4.09 -2.20
CA LEU A 110 -3.75 -3.27 -3.38
C LEU A 110 -2.44 -2.48 -3.22
N SER A 111 -2.14 -1.98 -2.01
CA SER A 111 -0.90 -1.25 -1.75
C SER A 111 0.35 -2.11 -2.00
N HIS A 112 0.31 -3.41 -1.68
CA HIS A 112 1.44 -4.30 -1.98
C HIS A 112 1.77 -4.40 -3.48
N LEU A 113 0.80 -4.19 -4.37
CA LEU A 113 1.03 -4.18 -5.83
C LEU A 113 1.90 -3.00 -6.28
N TYR A 114 2.04 -1.96 -5.44
CA TYR A 114 2.90 -0.81 -5.74
C TYR A 114 4.37 -1.05 -5.39
N LEU A 115 4.69 -2.17 -4.75
CA LEU A 115 6.05 -2.55 -4.37
C LEU A 115 6.50 -3.84 -5.08
N PRO A 116 7.80 -4.04 -5.28
CA PRO A 116 8.33 -5.32 -5.73
C PRO A 116 8.18 -6.36 -4.61
N LEU A 117 8.22 -7.65 -4.98
CA LEU A 117 8.38 -8.71 -3.99
C LEU A 117 9.81 -8.68 -3.41
N PHE A 118 9.93 -8.65 -2.09
CA PHE A 118 11.18 -8.66 -1.35
C PHE A 118 11.55 -10.07 -0.84
N PRO A 119 12.79 -10.29 -0.38
CA PRO A 119 13.10 -11.37 0.58
C PRO A 119 12.45 -11.09 1.95
N TYR A 120 12.24 -12.13 2.77
CA TYR A 120 11.54 -12.00 4.08
C TYR A 120 12.17 -10.97 5.03
N SER A 121 13.49 -10.77 4.98
CA SER A 121 14.15 -9.73 5.79
C SER A 121 13.74 -8.30 5.44
N GLY A 122 13.15 -8.10 4.25
CA GLY A 122 12.61 -6.82 3.77
C GLY A 122 11.09 -6.71 3.87
N PHE A 123 10.38 -7.71 4.43
CA PHE A 123 8.92 -7.69 4.53
C PHE A 123 8.40 -6.53 5.38
N TRP A 124 9.16 -6.07 6.37
CA TRP A 124 8.83 -4.86 7.12
C TRP A 124 8.59 -3.62 6.23
N LEU A 125 9.26 -3.53 5.07
CA LEU A 125 8.96 -2.49 4.08
C LEU A 125 7.64 -2.76 3.35
N SER A 126 7.35 -4.00 2.95
CA SER A 126 6.11 -4.32 2.24
C SER A 126 4.89 -4.15 3.13
N GLU A 127 4.90 -4.81 4.29
CA GLU A 127 3.82 -4.77 5.28
C GLU A 127 3.66 -3.37 5.87
N GLY A 128 4.78 -2.67 6.10
CA GLY A 128 4.78 -1.30 6.58
C GLY A 128 4.17 -0.33 5.60
N PHE A 129 4.51 -0.46 4.32
CA PHE A 129 3.94 0.36 3.26
C PHE A 129 2.43 0.15 3.15
N ALA A 130 1.98 -1.11 3.10
CA ALA A 130 0.56 -1.43 3.00
C ALA A 130 -0.22 -0.95 4.24
N SER A 131 0.35 -1.10 5.43
CA SER A 131 -0.23 -0.62 6.70
C SER A 131 -0.35 0.91 6.77
N TYR A 132 0.59 1.64 6.19
CA TYR A 132 0.50 3.10 6.10
C TYR A 132 -0.49 3.52 5.01
N MET A 133 -0.29 3.03 3.78
CA MET A 133 -1.05 3.45 2.61
C MET A 133 -2.52 3.06 2.65
N GLN A 134 -2.90 1.96 3.30
CA GLN A 134 -4.33 1.67 3.49
C GLN A 134 -5.06 2.84 4.16
N ASN A 135 -4.42 3.52 5.11
CA ASN A 135 -5.04 4.61 5.86
C ASN A 135 -5.01 5.90 5.03
N VAL A 136 -3.92 6.16 4.30
CA VAL A 136 -3.82 7.30 3.37
C VAL A 136 -4.88 7.21 2.27
N ILE A 137 -4.99 6.06 1.58
CA ILE A 137 -5.99 5.84 0.53
C ILE A 137 -7.39 6.03 1.07
N MET A 138 -7.72 5.42 2.22
CA MET A 138 -9.05 5.55 2.82
C MET A 138 -9.37 6.99 3.21
N ARG A 139 -8.39 7.75 3.72
CA ARG A 139 -8.57 9.17 4.08
C ARG A 139 -8.78 10.02 2.84
N ASP A 140 -7.87 9.93 1.87
CA ASP A 140 -7.92 10.73 0.64
C ASP A 140 -9.18 10.44 -0.18
N SER A 141 -9.76 9.24 0.00
CA SER A 141 -11.02 8.81 -0.60
C SER A 141 -12.28 9.16 0.20
N GLY A 142 -12.15 9.89 1.32
CA GLY A 142 -13.25 10.30 2.20
C GLY A 142 -13.91 9.17 3.01
N ILE A 143 -13.31 7.98 3.05
CA ILE A 143 -13.86 6.82 3.79
C ILE A 143 -13.60 6.97 5.29
N ILE A 144 -12.46 7.54 5.65
CA ILE A 144 -12.13 7.93 7.03
C ILE A 144 -11.80 9.42 7.09
N THR A 145 -12.11 10.05 8.22
CA THR A 145 -11.78 11.46 8.47
C THR A 145 -10.33 11.61 8.93
N GLN A 146 -9.77 12.82 8.88
CA GLN A 146 -8.42 13.10 9.41
C GLN A 146 -8.26 12.68 10.88
N PRO A 147 -9.20 12.96 11.81
CA PRO A 147 -9.11 12.44 13.17
C PRO A 147 -9.05 10.90 13.25
N GLN A 148 -9.81 10.20 12.41
CA GLN A 148 -9.79 8.73 12.33
C GLN A 148 -8.47 8.21 11.77
N PHE A 149 -7.90 8.87 10.75
CA PHE A 149 -6.58 8.56 10.22
C PHE A 149 -5.50 8.64 11.31
N VAL A 150 -5.47 9.75 12.06
CA VAL A 150 -4.54 9.95 13.18
C VAL A 150 -4.73 8.89 14.27
N GLN A 151 -5.99 8.61 14.64
CA GLN A 151 -6.30 7.60 15.65
C GLN A 151 -5.82 6.20 15.23
N ARG A 152 -6.08 5.80 13.97
CA ARG A 152 -5.71 4.48 13.45
C ARG A 152 -4.20 4.28 13.42
N LEU A 153 -3.45 5.28 12.92
CA LEU A 153 -1.98 5.22 12.92
C LEU A 153 -1.42 5.20 14.34
N ASN A 154 -1.90 6.07 15.23
CA ASN A 154 -1.42 6.09 16.61
C ASN A 154 -1.68 4.76 17.33
N ALA A 155 -2.87 4.18 17.18
CA ALA A 155 -3.20 2.87 17.77
C ALA A 155 -2.33 1.74 17.21
N GLY A 156 -2.00 1.78 15.92
CA GLY A 156 -1.03 0.87 15.31
C GLY A 156 0.36 0.99 15.90
N PHE A 157 0.84 2.23 16.02
CA PHE A 157 2.13 2.53 16.64
C PHE A 157 2.18 2.08 18.10
N ASP A 158 1.09 2.24 18.86
CA ASP A 158 0.99 1.73 20.24
C ASP A 158 1.13 0.21 20.30
N ARG A 159 0.48 -0.53 19.39
CA ARG A 159 0.64 -1.99 19.31
C ARG A 159 2.09 -2.40 19.02
N ALA A 160 2.79 -1.70 18.13
CA ALA A 160 4.21 -1.96 17.91
C ALA A 160 5.09 -1.60 19.11
N ARG A 161 4.87 -0.46 19.77
CA ARG A 161 5.58 -0.09 21.02
C ARG A 161 5.43 -1.16 22.09
N LEU A 162 4.22 -1.68 22.28
CA LEU A 162 3.96 -2.76 23.22
C LEU A 162 4.71 -4.05 22.82
N GLN A 163 4.69 -4.42 21.54
CA GLN A 163 5.33 -5.64 21.08
C GLN A 163 6.87 -5.57 21.10
N THR A 164 7.44 -4.37 20.94
CA THR A 164 8.89 -4.13 21.11
C THR A 164 9.40 -4.54 22.50
N LYS A 165 8.56 -4.52 23.55
CA LYS A 165 8.94 -4.97 24.90
C LYS A 165 9.34 -6.45 24.95
N THR A 166 8.77 -7.28 24.07
CA THR A 166 9.03 -8.74 24.04
C THR A 166 9.74 -9.21 22.78
N LYS A 167 9.76 -8.39 21.72
CA LYS A 167 10.38 -8.70 20.43
C LYS A 167 11.54 -7.75 20.17
N THR A 168 12.66 -7.94 20.85
CA THR A 168 13.80 -7.00 20.87
C THR A 168 14.81 -7.20 19.74
N GLN A 169 14.61 -8.20 18.87
CA GLN A 169 15.50 -8.46 17.74
C GLN A 169 15.55 -7.28 16.76
N PRO A 170 16.67 -7.09 16.02
CA PRO A 170 16.72 -6.13 14.93
C PRO A 170 15.57 -6.32 13.93
N LEU A 171 14.99 -5.22 13.44
CA LEU A 171 13.78 -5.24 12.61
C LEU A 171 13.90 -6.16 11.38
N ASN A 172 15.03 -6.13 10.66
CA ASN A 172 15.29 -7.02 9.53
C ASN A 172 15.30 -8.51 9.90
N LYS A 173 15.84 -8.87 11.08
CA LYS A 173 15.88 -10.24 11.58
C LYS A 173 14.49 -10.68 12.02
N LEU A 174 13.79 -9.82 12.77
CA LEU A 174 12.43 -10.11 13.18
C LEU A 174 11.49 -10.28 11.98
N SER A 175 11.64 -9.44 10.95
CA SER A 175 10.88 -9.53 9.70
C SER A 175 11.01 -10.90 9.04
N ALA A 176 12.21 -11.51 9.08
CA ALA A 176 12.45 -12.82 8.49
C ALA A 176 11.67 -13.95 9.19
N ASP A 177 11.47 -13.84 10.51
CA ASP A 177 10.84 -14.87 11.35
C ASP A 177 9.48 -14.44 11.93
N MET A 178 8.85 -13.41 11.36
CA MET A 178 7.77 -12.68 12.04
C MET A 178 6.56 -13.57 12.36
N TRP A 179 6.19 -14.51 11.50
CA TRP A 179 5.05 -15.39 11.74
C TRP A 179 5.32 -16.38 12.86
N LYS A 180 6.49 -17.02 12.86
CA LYS A 180 6.92 -17.94 13.93
C LYS A 180 6.96 -17.23 15.28
N GLN A 181 7.40 -15.98 15.28
CA GLN A 181 7.49 -15.17 16.49
C GLN A 181 6.19 -14.43 16.85
N ARG A 182 5.14 -14.51 16.02
CA ARG A 182 3.91 -13.72 16.15
C ARG A 182 4.18 -12.22 16.29
N ALA A 183 5.12 -11.71 15.51
CA ALA A 183 5.70 -10.38 15.64
C ALA A 183 5.17 -9.37 14.59
N GLN A 184 4.02 -9.67 13.99
CA GLN A 184 3.42 -8.89 12.91
C GLN A 184 3.17 -7.44 13.35
N GLN A 185 2.59 -7.19 14.52
CA GLN A 185 2.29 -5.81 14.94
C GLN A 185 3.55 -4.93 14.98
N ARG A 186 4.68 -5.46 15.48
CA ARG A 186 5.97 -4.78 15.49
C ARG A 186 6.49 -4.55 14.09
N VAL A 187 6.48 -5.57 13.24
CA VAL A 187 7.00 -5.46 11.87
C VAL A 187 6.19 -4.47 11.04
N TYR A 188 4.87 -4.62 11.03
CA TYR A 188 3.93 -3.84 10.23
C TYR A 188 3.96 -2.38 10.66
N TRP A 189 3.76 -2.11 11.96
CA TRP A 189 3.61 -0.72 12.41
C TRP A 189 4.94 0.02 12.59
N THR A 190 6.07 -0.69 12.76
CA THR A 190 7.39 -0.03 12.67
C THR A 190 7.71 0.34 11.21
N GLY A 191 7.36 -0.52 10.25
CA GLY A 191 7.46 -0.18 8.83
C GLY A 191 6.51 0.96 8.42
N ALA A 192 5.29 1.00 8.96
CA ALA A 192 4.37 2.10 8.73
C ALA A 192 4.92 3.43 9.29
N ALA A 193 5.57 3.39 10.45
CA ALA A 193 6.24 4.57 11.02
C ALA A 193 7.41 5.06 10.15
N PHE A 194 8.17 4.15 9.52
CA PHE A 194 9.19 4.51 8.53
C PHE A 194 8.58 5.33 7.38
N PHE A 195 7.47 4.86 6.79
CA PHE A 195 6.81 5.56 5.69
C PHE A 195 6.14 6.86 6.13
N ALA A 196 5.55 6.92 7.33
CA ALA A 196 4.99 8.14 7.89
C ALA A 196 6.08 9.21 8.11
N GLN A 197 7.25 8.85 8.64
CA GLN A 197 8.37 9.78 8.79
C GLN A 197 8.97 10.20 7.44
N ALA A 198 9.02 9.28 6.47
CA ALA A 198 9.44 9.62 5.11
C ALA A 198 8.48 10.63 4.47
N ASP A 199 7.17 10.42 4.59
CA ASP A 199 6.15 11.31 4.03
C ASP A 199 6.22 12.72 4.68
N LEU A 200 6.38 12.80 6.01
CA LEU A 200 6.64 14.07 6.71
C LEU A 200 7.90 14.79 6.21
N ALA A 201 8.96 14.04 5.91
CA ALA A 201 10.19 14.62 5.39
C ALA A 201 10.05 15.09 3.94
N LEU A 202 9.28 14.36 3.12
CA LEU A 202 8.97 14.72 1.74
C LEU A 202 8.06 15.94 1.64
N GLN A 203 7.09 16.10 2.55
CA GLN A 203 6.18 17.25 2.57
C GLN A 203 6.94 18.57 2.75
N LYS A 204 8.05 18.57 3.50
CA LYS A 204 8.94 19.73 3.64
C LYS A 204 9.62 20.14 2.33
N GLN A 205 9.63 19.25 1.34
CA GLN A 205 10.19 19.44 0.00
C GLN A 205 9.08 19.62 -1.05
N GLY A 206 7.82 19.77 -0.64
CA GLY A 206 6.67 19.90 -1.54
C GLY A 206 6.28 18.60 -2.24
N GLN A 207 6.69 17.44 -1.71
CA GLN A 207 6.35 16.12 -2.23
C GLN A 207 5.57 15.30 -1.21
N THR A 208 4.92 14.23 -1.66
CA THR A 208 4.31 13.22 -0.80
C THR A 208 4.87 11.83 -1.12
N LEU A 209 4.81 10.90 -0.17
CA LEU A 209 5.16 9.51 -0.43
C LEU A 209 4.36 8.95 -1.62
N ALA A 210 3.06 9.27 -1.70
CA ALA A 210 2.20 8.83 -2.80
C ALA A 210 2.73 9.30 -4.17
N SER A 211 3.19 10.55 -4.28
CA SER A 211 3.78 11.09 -5.51
C SER A 211 5.09 10.39 -5.91
N VAL A 212 5.95 10.08 -4.95
CA VAL A 212 7.21 9.34 -5.17
C VAL A 212 6.94 7.91 -5.63
N ILE A 213 5.98 7.22 -5.01
CA ILE A 213 5.59 5.86 -5.40
C ILE A 213 4.94 5.83 -6.79
N LYS A 214 4.13 6.84 -7.12
CA LYS A 214 3.57 7.02 -8.46
C LYS A 214 4.66 7.13 -9.52
N ALA A 215 5.69 7.95 -9.27
CA ALA A 215 6.84 8.05 -10.16
C ALA A 215 7.59 6.70 -10.27
N TYR A 216 7.83 6.05 -9.13
CA TYR A 216 8.48 4.72 -9.06
C TYR A 216 7.74 3.64 -9.86
N GLN A 217 6.40 3.60 -9.81
CA GLN A 217 5.58 2.69 -10.61
C GLN A 217 5.81 2.86 -12.11
N LEU A 218 5.80 4.10 -12.58
CA LEU A 218 5.87 4.43 -14.01
C LEU A 218 7.27 4.18 -14.58
N CYS A 219 8.33 4.51 -13.86
CA CYS A 219 9.70 4.34 -14.35
C CYS A 219 10.18 2.88 -14.26
N CYS A 220 10.03 2.27 -13.07
CA CYS A 220 11.12 1.43 -12.62
C CYS A 220 10.76 0.35 -11.60
N ARG A 221 9.49 0.11 -11.29
CA ARG A 221 9.09 -1.05 -10.48
C ARG A 221 9.44 -2.37 -11.18
N PRO A 222 10.37 -3.19 -10.65
CA PRO A 222 10.57 -4.56 -11.12
C PRO A 222 9.57 -5.50 -10.44
N ALA A 223 9.44 -6.74 -10.92
CA ALA A 223 8.63 -7.76 -10.24
C ALA A 223 9.22 -8.12 -8.86
N ARG A 224 10.55 -8.18 -8.77
CA ARG A 224 11.30 -8.55 -7.56
C ARG A 224 12.46 -7.59 -7.33
N SER A 225 12.77 -7.30 -6.07
CA SER A 225 13.90 -6.45 -5.69
C SER A 225 14.35 -6.79 -4.26
N ASN A 226 15.48 -6.25 -3.85
CA ASN A 226 15.86 -6.22 -2.44
C ASN A 226 15.64 -4.82 -1.86
N ALA A 227 15.60 -4.74 -0.53
CA ALA A 227 15.32 -3.51 0.20
C ALA A 227 16.27 -2.36 -0.19
N LYS A 228 17.59 -2.60 -0.28
CA LYS A 228 18.58 -1.57 -0.60
C LYS A 228 18.36 -0.97 -1.99
N MET A 229 18.09 -1.81 -2.99
CA MET A 229 17.84 -1.35 -4.35
C MET A 229 16.55 -0.53 -4.42
N PHE A 230 15.47 -1.01 -3.79
CA PHE A 230 14.21 -0.28 -3.71
C PHE A 230 14.37 1.10 -3.06
N ILE A 231 15.06 1.18 -1.92
CA ILE A 231 15.33 2.43 -1.21
C ILE A 231 16.12 3.41 -2.09
N LYS A 232 17.13 2.91 -2.81
CA LYS A 232 17.90 3.73 -3.76
C LYS A 232 17.03 4.27 -4.90
N GLU A 233 16.08 3.48 -5.40
CA GLU A 233 15.15 3.96 -6.43
C GLU A 233 14.20 5.03 -5.88
N LEU A 234 13.71 4.89 -4.65
CA LEU A 234 12.87 5.93 -4.03
C LEU A 234 13.62 7.25 -3.84
N ASP A 235 14.88 7.21 -3.36
CA ASP A 235 15.73 8.40 -3.23
C ASP A 235 15.97 9.10 -4.58
N LYS A 236 16.12 8.32 -5.67
CA LYS A 236 16.21 8.90 -7.03
C LYS A 236 14.92 9.60 -7.43
N GLN A 237 13.76 8.99 -7.14
CA GLN A 237 12.46 9.58 -7.48
C GLN A 237 12.17 10.84 -6.65
N SER A 238 12.53 10.86 -5.36
CA SER A 238 12.38 12.04 -4.50
C SER A 238 13.50 13.07 -4.67
N ARG A 239 14.58 12.74 -5.39
CA ARG A 239 15.79 13.56 -5.53
C ARG A 239 16.36 13.99 -4.17
N SER A 240 16.32 13.09 -3.20
CA SER A 240 16.77 13.32 -1.84
C SER A 240 17.29 12.02 -1.21
N SER A 241 17.89 12.10 -0.03
CA SER A 241 18.39 10.94 0.73
C SER A 241 17.45 10.50 1.86
N VAL A 242 16.17 10.90 1.80
CA VAL A 242 15.19 10.66 2.87
C VAL A 242 15.09 9.17 3.18
N PHE A 243 14.95 8.33 2.16
CA PHE A 243 14.71 6.90 2.34
C PHE A 243 15.98 6.17 2.78
N SER A 244 17.15 6.43 2.17
CA SER A 244 18.41 5.82 2.61
C SER A 244 18.77 6.19 4.05
N THR A 245 18.58 7.45 4.43
CA THR A 245 18.84 7.93 5.80
C THR A 245 17.93 7.20 6.80
N LEU A 246 16.62 7.16 6.54
CA LEU A 246 15.69 6.44 7.41
C LEU A 246 15.96 4.94 7.40
N TYR A 247 16.32 4.34 6.26
CA TYR A 247 16.55 2.91 6.14
C TYR A 247 17.75 2.48 6.98
N ALA A 248 18.83 3.26 6.98
CA ALA A 248 20.00 3.02 7.83
C ALA A 248 19.63 3.01 9.32
N GLN A 249 18.68 3.84 9.74
CA GLN A 249 18.21 3.91 11.13
C GLN A 249 17.22 2.79 11.50
N TYR A 250 16.35 2.39 10.57
CA TYR A 250 15.25 1.47 10.84
C TYR A 250 15.63 -0.01 10.67
N ASN A 251 16.46 -0.33 9.67
CA ASN A 251 16.69 -1.71 9.25
C ASN A 251 17.21 -2.62 10.39
N ASN A 252 18.03 -2.06 11.28
CA ASN A 252 18.59 -2.78 12.43
C ASN A 252 17.99 -2.33 13.77
N ARG A 253 16.91 -1.53 13.75
CA ARG A 253 16.33 -0.97 14.96
C ARG A 253 15.75 -2.06 15.86
N THR A 254 15.98 -1.92 17.16
CA THR A 254 15.46 -2.82 18.20
C THR A 254 14.31 -2.19 18.98
N ASP A 255 14.18 -0.87 18.98
CA ASP A 255 13.11 -0.09 19.59
C ASP A 255 12.02 0.35 18.59
N PHE A 256 11.03 1.11 19.06
CA PHE A 256 10.04 1.76 18.20
C PHE A 256 10.41 3.25 18.01
N PRO A 257 10.37 3.80 16.78
CA PRO A 257 10.65 5.22 16.52
C PRO A 257 9.90 6.18 17.42
N ASN A 258 10.53 7.30 17.75
CA ASN A 258 9.80 8.46 18.24
C ASN A 258 9.07 9.15 17.08
N ILE A 259 7.76 8.91 17.00
CA ILE A 259 6.81 9.64 16.15
C ILE A 259 5.59 10.02 17.00
N THR A 260 5.29 11.31 17.04
CA THR A 260 4.24 11.86 17.91
C THR A 260 2.91 11.97 17.20
N LYS A 261 1.81 11.99 17.96
CA LYS A 261 0.47 12.23 17.41
C LYS A 261 0.36 13.58 16.70
N ALA A 262 1.08 14.60 17.17
CA ALA A 262 1.13 15.91 16.52
C ALA A 262 1.77 15.83 15.12
N GLN A 263 2.84 15.05 14.97
CA GLN A 263 3.45 14.78 13.66
C GLN A 263 2.49 14.01 12.76
N ILE A 264 1.81 12.98 13.28
CA ILE A 264 0.82 12.23 12.49
C ILE A 264 -0.33 13.14 12.00
N ASN A 265 -0.72 14.14 12.79
CA ASN A 265 -1.78 15.07 12.42
C ASN A 265 -1.40 16.03 11.27
N GLN A 266 -0.11 16.19 10.99
CA GLN A 266 0.39 16.99 9.87
C GLN A 266 0.34 16.25 8.53
N LEU A 267 0.24 14.92 8.56
CA LEU A 267 0.17 14.07 7.38
C LEU A 267 -1.17 14.18 6.66
#